data_AF-A0A2V8U8X2-F1
#
_entry.id   AF-A0A2V8U8X2-F1
#
_cell.length_a   1.000
_cell.length_b   1.000
_cell.length_c   1.000
_cell.angle_alpha   90.00
_cell.angle_beta   90.00
_cell.angle_gamma   90.00
#
_symmetry.space_group_name_H-M   'P 1'
#
loop_
_entity.id
_entity.type
_entity.pdbx_description
1 polymer ?
#
loop_
_entity_poly.entity_id
_entity_poly.type
_entity_poly.pdbx_seq_one_letter_code
_entity_poly.pdbx_strand_id
1 'polypeptide(L)'
;MTDNTDGLSRAVKGLGLTLSPKHQAFFVQGSDRAGAAAEYFKKLADAGVNVHAANAACGPGDYGMILWVKPESYPKAAKALGV
;
A
#
# COMPACT_ATOMS: atom_id res chain seq x y z
N MET A 1 -1.89 -8.52 7.76
CA MET A 1 -2.85 -7.46 8.13
C MET A 1 -3.46 -7.89 9.46
N THR A 2 -3.46 -7.05 10.49
CA THR A 2 -4.00 -7.47 11.78
C THR A 2 -5.51 -7.26 11.75
N ASP A 3 -6.27 -8.35 11.70
CA ASP A 3 -7.74 -8.30 11.64
C ASP A 3 -8.37 -7.86 12.98
N ASN A 4 -7.55 -7.69 14.03
CA ASN A 4 -7.94 -7.27 15.37
C ASN A 4 -7.45 -5.85 15.70
N THR A 5 -8.14 -4.84 15.17
CA THR A 5 -7.80 -3.41 15.41
C THR A 5 -8.02 -2.99 16.87
N ASP A 6 -9.00 -3.58 17.55
CA ASP A 6 -9.30 -3.30 18.96
C ASP A 6 -8.19 -3.79 19.89
N GLY A 7 -7.69 -5.00 19.64
CA GLY A 7 -6.56 -5.57 20.37
C GLY A 7 -5.31 -4.72 20.26
N LEU A 8 -5.00 -4.24 19.05
CA LEU A 8 -3.89 -3.31 18.81
C LEU A 8 -4.06 -2.02 19.62
N SER A 9 -5.25 -1.42 19.56
CA SER A 9 -5.55 -0.18 20.27
C SER A 9 -5.39 -0.31 21.80
N ARG A 10 -5.81 -1.46 22.37
CA ARG A 10 -5.62 -1.75 23.80
C ARG A 10 -4.14 -1.92 24.16
N ALA A 11 -3.38 -2.66 23.36
CA ALA A 11 -1.95 -2.89 23.59
C ALA A 11 -1.15 -1.58 23.57
N VAL A 12 -1.41 -0.71 22.58
CA VAL A 12 -0.78 0.62 22.46
C VAL A 12 -1.07 1.47 23.70
N LYS A 13 -2.33 1.52 24.16
CA LYS A 13 -2.69 2.25 25.38
C LYS A 13 -1.95 1.73 26.61
N GLY A 14 -1.84 0.41 26.76
CA GLY A 14 -1.09 -0.20 27.86
C GLY A 14 0.41 0.13 27.85
N LEU A 15 0.97 0.44 26.68
CA LEU A 15 2.37 0.82 26.50
C LEU A 15 2.62 2.34 26.53
N GLY A 16 1.58 3.17 26.71
CA GLY A 16 1.69 4.63 26.67
C GLY A 16 2.07 5.21 25.30
N LEU A 17 1.87 4.44 24.22
CA LEU A 17 2.13 4.87 22.85
C LEU A 17 0.91 5.59 22.25
N THR A 18 1.13 6.30 21.14
CA THR A 18 0.04 6.92 20.36
C THR A 18 0.02 6.35 18.96
N LEU A 19 -1.16 5.89 18.50
CA LEU A 19 -1.35 5.46 17.11
C LEU A 19 -1.51 6.67 16.19
N SER A 20 -0.96 6.57 14.99
CA SER A 20 -1.27 7.50 13.91
C SER A 20 -2.70 7.28 13.40
N PRO A 21 -3.25 8.22 12.59
CA PRO A 21 -4.48 7.98 11.87
C PRO A 21 -4.39 6.74 10.98
N LYS A 22 -5.54 6.17 10.64
CA LYS A 22 -5.59 5.07 9.67
C LYS A 22 -5.17 5.59 8.29
N HIS A 23 -4.09 5.05 7.75
CA HIS A 23 -3.65 5.33 6.39
C HIS A 23 -4.22 4.28 5.43
N GLN A 24 -4.80 4.73 4.32
CA GLN A 24 -5.25 3.83 3.24
C GLN A 24 -4.09 3.60 2.26
N ALA A 25 -4.00 2.39 1.75
CA ALA A 25 -2.96 1.97 0.83
C ALA A 25 -3.55 1.04 -0.22
N PHE A 26 -2.89 0.95 -1.37
CA PHE A 26 -3.15 -0.08 -2.36
C PHE A 26 -2.17 -1.22 -2.14
N PHE A 27 -2.68 -2.44 -2.22
CA PHE A 27 -1.85 -3.64 -2.24
C PHE A 27 -1.93 -4.26 -3.63
N VAL A 28 -0.78 -4.39 -4.29
CA VAL A 28 -0.66 -4.98 -5.63
C VAL A 28 0.23 -6.22 -5.55
N GLN A 29 -0.09 -7.23 -6.35
CA GLN A 29 0.58 -8.52 -6.33
C GLN A 29 0.85 -9.00 -7.76
N GLY A 30 1.92 -9.77 -7.94
CA GLY A 30 2.26 -10.38 -9.21
C GLY A 30 3.38 -11.40 -9.04
N SER A 31 3.88 -11.94 -10.15
CA SER A 31 5.04 -12.83 -10.14
C SER A 31 6.32 -12.05 -9.86
N ASP A 32 7.24 -12.65 -9.11
CA ASP A 32 8.56 -12.07 -8.87
C ASP A 32 9.41 -12.08 -10.14
N ARG A 33 9.51 -10.91 -10.78
CA ARG A 33 10.32 -10.70 -11.98
C ARG A 33 10.79 -9.24 -12.08
N ALA A 34 11.86 -9.05 -12.84
CA ALA A 34 12.30 -7.72 -13.23
C ALA A 34 11.14 -6.92 -13.85
N GLY A 35 10.95 -5.68 -13.39
CA GLY A 35 9.93 -4.77 -13.88
C GLY A 35 8.54 -4.91 -13.23
N ALA A 36 8.29 -5.91 -12.39
CA ALA A 36 6.96 -6.10 -11.77
C ALA A 36 6.48 -4.84 -11.01
N ALA A 37 7.33 -4.24 -10.18
CA ALA A 37 7.04 -2.97 -9.51
C ALA A 37 6.84 -1.80 -10.50
N ALA A 38 7.70 -1.75 -11.51
CA ALA A 38 7.76 -0.65 -12.47
C ALA A 38 6.48 -0.54 -13.31
N GLU A 39 5.81 -1.66 -13.59
CA GLU A 39 4.53 -1.66 -14.30
C GLU A 39 3.42 -0.93 -13.54
N TYR A 40 3.34 -1.13 -12.21
CA TYR A 40 2.38 -0.41 -11.38
C TYR A 40 2.75 1.07 -11.24
N PHE A 41 4.04 1.40 -11.08
CA PHE A 41 4.48 2.79 -11.07
C PHE A 41 4.20 3.49 -12.40
N LYS A 42 4.39 2.79 -13.52
CA LYS A 42 4.08 3.32 -14.84
C LYS A 42 2.59 3.62 -15.00
N LYS A 43 1.69 2.72 -14.59
CA LYS A 43 0.23 2.97 -14.63
C LYS A 43 -0.16 4.23 -13.84
N LEU A 44 0.41 4.41 -12.65
CA LEU A 44 0.17 5.59 -11.82
C LEU A 44 0.76 6.85 -12.44
N ALA A 45 1.98 6.79 -12.98
CA ALA A 45 2.64 7.90 -13.65
C ALA A 45 1.89 8.34 -14.92
N ASP A 46 1.47 7.40 -15.76
CA ASP A 46 0.68 7.67 -16.98
C ASP A 46 -0.69 8.29 -16.62
N ALA A 47 -1.24 7.95 -15.44
CA ALA A 47 -2.42 8.59 -14.89
C ALA A 47 -2.13 9.91 -14.17
N GLY A 48 -0.88 10.39 -14.11
CA GLY A 48 -0.51 11.60 -13.38
C GLY A 48 -0.82 11.52 -11.88
N VAL A 49 -0.56 10.36 -11.26
CA VAL A 49 -0.70 10.11 -9.82
C VAL A 49 0.70 9.94 -9.23
N ASN A 50 1.04 10.77 -8.25
CA ASN A 50 2.30 10.65 -7.51
C ASN A 50 2.16 9.62 -6.37
N VAL A 51 3.14 8.71 -6.31
CA VAL A 51 3.30 7.80 -5.18
C VAL A 51 3.96 8.54 -4.02
N HIS A 52 3.35 8.46 -2.84
CA HIS A 52 3.86 9.05 -1.61
C HIS A 52 4.88 8.15 -0.91
N ALA A 53 4.59 6.84 -0.86
CA ALA A 53 5.47 5.82 -0.33
C ALA A 53 5.15 4.47 -0.99
N ALA A 54 6.11 3.56 -1.04
CA ALA A 54 5.90 2.18 -1.44
C ALA A 54 6.88 1.26 -0.70
N ASN A 55 6.39 0.08 -0.32
CA ASN A 55 7.21 -1.00 0.25
C ASN A 55 6.86 -2.28 -0.48
N ALA A 56 7.87 -3.01 -0.93
CA ALA A 56 7.70 -4.25 -1.67
C ALA A 56 8.52 -5.37 -1.04
N ALA A 57 8.01 -6.59 -1.15
CA ALA A 57 8.69 -7.79 -0.74
C ALA A 57 8.40 -8.92 -1.73
N CYS A 58 9.35 -9.83 -1.89
CA CYS A 58 9.21 -11.05 -2.66
C CYS A 58 9.25 -12.28 -1.74
N GLY A 59 8.53 -13.32 -2.13
CA GLY A 59 8.56 -14.66 -1.56
C GLY A 59 8.80 -15.70 -2.66
N PRO A 60 8.68 -17.00 -2.38
CA PRO A 60 8.90 -18.05 -3.39
C PRO A 60 7.94 -17.92 -4.58
N GLY A 61 8.40 -17.28 -5.67
CA GLY A 61 7.66 -17.08 -6.92
C GLY A 61 6.75 -15.85 -6.96
N ASP A 62 6.44 -15.26 -5.81
CA ASP A 62 5.46 -14.18 -5.68
C ASP A 62 6.09 -12.86 -5.24
N TYR A 63 5.52 -11.78 -5.72
CA TYR A 63 5.85 -10.40 -5.39
C TYR A 63 4.61 -9.68 -4.86
N GLY A 64 4.78 -8.88 -3.82
CA GLY A 64 3.75 -8.00 -3.28
C GLY A 64 4.30 -6.62 -2.98
N MET A 65 3.50 -5.58 -3.26
CA MET A 65 3.82 -4.20 -2.92
C MET A 65 2.63 -3.48 -2.33
N ILE A 66 2.88 -2.81 -1.22
CA ILE A 66 1.96 -1.84 -0.65
C ILE A 66 2.44 -0.45 -1.03
N LEU A 67 1.52 0.40 -1.53
CA LEU A 67 1.82 1.77 -1.93
C LEU A 67 0.76 2.74 -1.43
N TRP A 68 1.20 3.96 -1.12
CA TRP A 68 0.37 5.06 -0.65
C TRP A 68 0.42 6.19 -1.66
N VAL A 69 -0.71 6.85 -1.85
CA VAL A 69 -0.84 8.11 -2.59
C VAL A 69 -1.51 9.13 -1.67
N LYS A 70 -1.58 10.39 -2.08
CA LYS A 70 -2.33 11.38 -1.32
C LYS A 70 -3.84 11.05 -1.34
N PRO A 71 -4.60 11.34 -0.26
CA PRO A 71 -6.03 11.00 -0.18
C PRO A 71 -6.86 11.49 -1.37
N GLU A 72 -6.61 12.71 -1.85
CA GLU A 72 -7.25 13.30 -3.02
C GLU A 72 -7.00 12.53 -4.33
N SER A 73 -5.95 11.72 -4.38
CA SER A 73 -5.59 10.91 -5.55
C SER A 73 -6.16 9.49 -5.52
N TYR A 74 -6.81 9.06 -4.43
CA TYR A 74 -7.31 7.68 -4.31
C TYR A 74 -8.22 7.25 -5.46
N PRO A 75 -9.25 8.02 -5.88
CA PRO A 75 -10.13 7.58 -6.96
C PRO A 75 -9.39 7.42 -8.30
N LYS A 76 -8.43 8.30 -8.56
CA LYS A 76 -7.62 8.27 -9.79
C LYS A 76 -6.64 7.09 -9.78
N ALA A 77 -6.01 6.84 -8.62
CA ALA A 77 -5.10 5.72 -8.41
C ALA A 77 -5.83 4.38 -8.53
N ALA A 78 -7.00 4.24 -7.90
CA ALA A 78 -7.84 3.05 -7.98
C ALA A 78 -8.20 2.72 -9.44
N LYS A 79 -8.68 3.72 -10.19
CA LYS A 79 -8.97 3.58 -11.62
C LYS A 79 -7.74 3.16 -12.44
N ALA A 80 -6.56 3.73 -12.16
CA ALA A 80 -5.33 3.40 -12.88
C ALA A 80 -4.81 1.98 -12.56
N LEU A 81 -5.05 1.51 -11.33
CA LEU A 81 -4.66 0.17 -10.88
C LEU A 81 -5.70 -0.90 -11.21
N GLY A 82 -6.93 -0.52 -11.55
CA GLY A 82 -8.03 -1.42 -11.89
C GLY A 82 -8.69 -2.06 -10.67
N VAL A 83 -8.71 -1.34 -9.54
CA VAL A 83 -9.31 -1.75 -8.25
C VAL A 83 -10.46 -0.85 -7.83
#